data_AF-A0A0P7ZXB2-F1
#
_entry.id   AF-A0A0P7ZXB2-F1
#
_cell.length_a   1.000
_cell.length_b   1.000
_cell.length_c   1.000
_cell.angle_alpha   90.00
_cell.angle_beta   90.00
_cell.angle_gamma   90.00
#
_symmetry.space_group_name_H-M   'P 1'
#
loop_
_entity.id
_entity.type
_entity.pdbx_description
1 polymer ?
#
loop_
_entity_poly.entity_id
_entity_poly.type
_entity_poly.pdbx_seq_one_letter_code
_entity_poly.pdbx_strand_id
1 'polypeptide(L)'
;MQATDRVVFSNSAVSSNVGSTGRGNAGSVRVVANRLEMRDGAVLSSTNASLLTPNDFTAGDVFVRAELIQLDEGAQIFANTLGQGGNVELDGAFLTILRRGSGIQTNAQGGFPGGNMILNTTLLVAGENSDITANAINSSGGRVQITTQGIFGTEFRNQLTPRSNITATSELGREFSGVVAIISPDVNPTSGLTDLPESPVDVSRLLGTGCSPQTISSFTMTGRGGLPPSPTDLLDRTRVLPDLGPESEISDPEGASDSGARVDRTSAPLVEATGWVRQSDGAVVLVMAEATRSDVWQPLGGCGED
;
A
#
# COMPACT_ATOMS: atom_id res chain seq x y z
N MET A 1 -24.52 -19.22 16.63
CA MET A 1 -25.40 -18.19 16.07
C MET A 1 -25.29 -18.23 14.55
N GLN A 2 -26.42 -18.09 13.86
CA GLN A 2 -26.47 -18.00 12.40
C GLN A 2 -27.42 -16.87 12.01
N ALA A 3 -26.98 -15.98 11.14
CA ALA A 3 -27.80 -14.95 10.51
C ALA A 3 -27.54 -15.00 9.00
N THR A 4 -28.53 -14.60 8.20
CA THR A 4 -28.39 -14.61 6.73
C THR A 4 -27.78 -13.35 6.16
N ASP A 5 -27.72 -12.26 6.93
CA ASP A 5 -27.20 -10.97 6.47
C ASP A 5 -26.13 -10.47 7.43
N ARG A 6 -26.53 -9.77 8.51
CA ARG A 6 -25.59 -9.10 9.41
C ARG A 6 -25.76 -9.53 10.85
N VAL A 7 -24.63 -9.67 11.53
CA VAL A 7 -24.53 -9.78 12.99
C VAL A 7 -23.72 -8.61 13.50
N VAL A 8 -24.25 -7.92 14.51
CA VAL A 8 -23.56 -6.82 15.20
C VAL A 8 -23.44 -7.17 16.68
N PHE A 9 -22.22 -7.16 17.19
CA PHE A 9 -21.93 -7.20 18.62
C PHE A 9 -21.34 -5.86 19.03
N SER A 10 -21.92 -5.24 20.06
CA SER A 10 -21.47 -3.97 20.64
C SER A 10 -21.60 -4.09 22.14
N ASN A 11 -20.50 -3.84 22.87
CA ASN A 11 -20.44 -3.96 24.34
C ASN A 11 -21.13 -5.24 24.87
N SER A 12 -20.83 -6.37 24.23
CA SER A 12 -21.51 -7.65 24.46
C SER A 12 -20.52 -8.80 24.33
N ALA A 13 -20.87 -9.96 24.89
CA ALA A 13 -20.03 -11.14 24.85
C ALA A 13 -20.82 -12.37 24.41
N VAL A 14 -20.23 -13.19 23.55
CA VAL A 14 -20.64 -14.57 23.30
C VAL A 14 -19.50 -15.46 23.72
N SER A 15 -19.72 -16.29 24.74
CA SER A 15 -18.64 -17.02 25.37
C SER A 15 -18.99 -18.45 25.74
N SER A 16 -17.97 -19.29 25.72
CA SER A 16 -17.98 -20.62 26.30
C SER A 16 -16.70 -20.78 27.10
N ASN A 17 -16.70 -20.31 28.35
CA ASN A 17 -15.48 -20.18 29.15
C ASN A 17 -15.51 -21.09 30.39
N VAL A 18 -14.36 -21.65 30.73
CA VAL A 18 -14.13 -22.37 31.98
C VAL A 18 -13.33 -21.47 32.93
N GLY A 19 -13.92 -21.16 34.08
CA GLY A 19 -13.28 -20.33 35.11
C GLY A 19 -12.16 -21.05 35.87
N SER A 20 -11.47 -20.32 36.75
CA SER A 20 -10.26 -20.80 37.46
C SER A 20 -10.45 -22.02 38.35
N THR A 21 -11.66 -22.20 38.89
CA THR A 21 -12.06 -23.37 39.69
C THR A 21 -12.89 -24.38 38.90
N GLY A 22 -13.18 -24.09 37.63
CA GLY A 22 -13.92 -24.96 36.74
C GLY A 22 -13.13 -26.21 36.36
N ARG A 23 -13.84 -27.27 35.99
CA ARG A 23 -13.27 -28.50 35.44
C ARG A 23 -13.96 -28.83 34.13
N GLY A 24 -13.20 -29.33 33.17
CA GLY A 24 -13.66 -29.64 31.82
C GLY A 24 -13.05 -28.74 30.76
N ASN A 25 -13.20 -29.17 29.50
CA ASN A 25 -12.80 -28.39 28.33
C ASN A 25 -13.79 -27.26 28.08
N ALA A 26 -13.30 -26.16 27.52
CA ALA A 26 -14.19 -25.12 27.03
C ALA A 26 -14.88 -25.60 25.73
N GLY A 27 -16.17 -25.29 25.58
CA GLY A 27 -16.94 -25.60 24.36
C GLY A 27 -16.65 -24.64 23.21
N SER A 28 -17.34 -24.77 22.09
CA SER A 28 -17.08 -23.96 20.89
C SER A 28 -18.03 -22.76 20.76
N VAL A 29 -17.52 -21.64 20.25
CA VAL A 29 -18.32 -20.48 19.81
C VAL A 29 -18.37 -20.48 18.29
N ARG A 30 -19.57 -20.39 17.72
CA ARG A 30 -19.77 -20.38 16.26
C ARG A 30 -20.65 -19.20 15.83
N VAL A 31 -20.14 -18.39 14.92
CA VAL A 31 -20.86 -17.29 14.27
C VAL A 31 -20.82 -17.48 12.75
N VAL A 32 -21.98 -17.46 12.12
CA VAL A 32 -22.12 -17.52 10.66
C VAL A 32 -23.04 -16.40 10.20
N ALA A 33 -22.56 -15.53 9.32
CA ALA A 33 -23.29 -14.38 8.76
C ALA A 33 -22.73 -14.00 7.39
N ASN A 34 -23.35 -13.08 6.65
CA ASN A 34 -22.64 -12.44 5.53
C ASN A 34 -21.70 -11.36 6.05
N ARG A 35 -22.12 -10.64 7.09
CA ARG A 35 -21.30 -9.61 7.73
C ARG A 35 -21.27 -9.77 9.24
N LEU A 36 -20.08 -9.85 9.80
CA LEU A 36 -19.84 -9.74 11.24
C LEU A 36 -19.21 -8.37 11.55
N GLU A 37 -19.86 -7.62 12.43
CA GLU A 37 -19.31 -6.40 13.00
C GLU A 37 -19.24 -6.51 14.53
N MET A 38 -18.04 -6.35 15.07
CA MET A 38 -17.78 -6.32 16.50
C MET A 38 -17.18 -4.96 16.85
N ARG A 39 -17.74 -4.27 17.85
CA ARG A 39 -17.28 -2.95 18.29
C ARG A 39 -17.51 -2.72 19.79
N ASP A 40 -17.07 -1.58 20.29
CA ASP A 40 -17.28 -1.16 21.69
C ASP A 40 -16.83 -2.24 22.70
N GLY A 41 -15.65 -2.84 22.47
CA GLY A 41 -15.12 -3.90 23.33
C GLY A 41 -15.87 -5.23 23.27
N ALA A 42 -16.66 -5.50 22.22
CA ALA A 42 -17.36 -6.77 22.06
C ALA A 42 -16.41 -7.98 22.02
N VAL A 43 -16.87 -9.12 22.56
CA VAL A 43 -16.05 -10.32 22.76
C VAL A 43 -16.70 -11.57 22.18
N LEU A 44 -15.93 -12.35 21.42
CA LEU A 44 -16.20 -13.76 21.16
C LEU A 44 -15.10 -14.59 21.82
N SER A 45 -15.46 -15.50 22.73
CA SER A 45 -14.43 -16.24 23.45
C SER A 45 -14.74 -17.70 23.71
N SER A 46 -13.72 -18.55 23.62
CA SER A 46 -13.75 -19.89 24.18
C SER A 46 -12.47 -20.14 24.96
N THR A 47 -12.50 -19.90 26.27
CA THR A 47 -11.30 -19.97 27.10
C THR A 47 -11.35 -21.03 28.16
N ASN A 48 -10.16 -21.52 28.54
CA ASN A 48 -9.97 -22.32 29.73
C ASN A 48 -8.95 -21.68 30.65
N ALA A 49 -9.42 -21.17 31.78
CA ALA A 49 -8.57 -20.55 32.79
C ALA A 49 -8.39 -21.44 34.04
N SER A 50 -8.70 -22.75 33.97
CA SER A 50 -8.63 -23.64 35.13
C SER A 50 -7.21 -23.75 35.68
N LEU A 51 -7.08 -23.59 37.00
CA LEU A 51 -5.81 -23.74 37.73
C LEU A 51 -5.70 -25.10 38.41
N LEU A 52 -6.77 -25.89 38.43
CA LEU A 52 -6.86 -27.12 39.23
C LEU A 52 -6.12 -28.29 38.58
N THR A 53 -6.26 -28.41 37.26
CA THR A 53 -5.64 -29.47 36.45
C THR A 53 -5.35 -28.92 35.05
N PRO A 54 -4.39 -27.99 34.92
CA PRO A 54 -4.09 -27.33 33.63
C PRO A 54 -3.79 -28.33 32.51
N ASN A 55 -3.34 -29.53 32.88
CA ASN A 55 -2.88 -30.58 31.98
C ASN A 55 -4.01 -31.41 31.37
N ASP A 56 -5.21 -31.36 31.96
CA ASP A 56 -6.30 -32.26 31.59
C ASP A 56 -7.34 -31.57 30.71
N PHE A 57 -7.29 -30.24 30.62
CA PHE A 57 -8.33 -29.46 29.95
C PHE A 57 -7.80 -28.45 28.94
N THR A 58 -8.57 -28.28 27.86
CA THR A 58 -8.25 -27.40 26.75
C THR A 58 -9.15 -26.18 26.74
N ALA A 59 -8.67 -25.07 26.15
CA ALA A 59 -9.62 -24.09 25.61
C ALA A 59 -10.32 -24.69 24.38
N GLY A 60 -11.40 -24.07 23.96
CA GLY A 60 -12.21 -24.58 22.87
C GLY A 60 -11.91 -23.84 21.58
N ASP A 61 -12.87 -23.88 20.68
CA ASP A 61 -12.74 -23.33 19.34
C ASP A 61 -13.65 -22.11 19.16
N VAL A 62 -13.14 -21.06 18.54
CA VAL A 62 -13.95 -19.96 18.03
C VAL A 62 -13.95 -20.03 16.51
N PHE A 63 -15.13 -20.28 15.93
CA PHE A 63 -15.35 -20.34 14.50
C PHE A 63 -16.19 -19.16 14.04
N VAL A 64 -15.66 -18.41 13.09
CA VAL A 64 -16.36 -17.29 12.45
C VAL A 64 -16.31 -17.48 10.94
N ARG A 65 -17.48 -17.52 10.31
CA ARG A 65 -17.62 -17.46 8.85
C ARG A 65 -18.44 -16.26 8.45
N ALA A 66 -17.84 -15.37 7.68
CA ALA A 66 -18.53 -14.24 7.07
C ALA A 66 -17.86 -13.78 5.77
N GLU A 67 -18.57 -13.02 4.94
CA GLU A 67 -17.96 -12.37 3.78
C GLU A 67 -17.08 -11.20 4.19
N LEU A 68 -17.54 -10.44 5.20
CA LEU A 68 -16.83 -9.34 5.84
C LEU A 68 -16.78 -9.57 7.35
N ILE A 69 -15.57 -9.57 7.92
CA ILE A 69 -15.32 -9.60 9.36
C ILE A 69 -14.69 -8.27 9.76
N GLN A 70 -15.36 -7.49 10.61
CA GLN A 70 -14.85 -6.22 11.11
C GLN A 70 -14.81 -6.23 12.64
N LEU A 71 -13.62 -6.03 13.19
CA LEU A 71 -13.38 -5.80 14.61
C LEU A 71 -12.92 -4.36 14.78
N ASP A 72 -13.59 -3.65 15.67
CA ASP A 72 -13.31 -2.25 15.94
C ASP A 72 -13.37 -1.91 17.42
N GLU A 73 -12.75 -0.80 17.81
CA GLU A 73 -12.85 -0.21 19.15
C GLU A 73 -12.68 -1.23 20.29
N GLY A 74 -11.53 -1.92 20.26
CA GLY A 74 -11.16 -2.89 21.28
C GLY A 74 -11.87 -4.24 21.20
N ALA A 75 -12.62 -4.53 20.13
CA ALA A 75 -13.26 -5.82 19.94
C ALA A 75 -12.25 -6.98 19.90
N GLN A 76 -12.58 -8.10 20.55
CA GLN A 76 -11.69 -9.24 20.70
C GLN A 76 -12.34 -10.57 20.31
N ILE A 77 -11.61 -11.38 19.55
CA ILE A 77 -11.93 -12.79 19.31
C ILE A 77 -10.81 -13.63 19.91
N PHE A 78 -11.08 -14.51 20.88
CA PHE A 78 -9.99 -15.28 21.48
C PHE A 78 -10.35 -16.66 22.02
N ALA A 79 -9.36 -17.56 21.93
CA ALA A 79 -9.35 -18.85 22.60
C ALA A 79 -8.09 -18.99 23.49
N ASN A 80 -7.89 -18.01 24.38
CA ASN A 80 -6.77 -17.99 25.32
C ASN A 80 -6.91 -19.11 26.38
N THR A 81 -5.76 -19.60 26.87
CA THR A 81 -5.72 -20.77 27.74
C THR A 81 -4.65 -20.70 28.84
N LEU A 82 -4.94 -21.28 30.00
CA LEU A 82 -3.93 -21.70 31.00
C LEU A 82 -3.58 -23.18 30.87
N GLY A 83 -4.41 -23.94 30.16
CA GLY A 83 -4.22 -25.35 29.86
C GLY A 83 -3.73 -25.58 28.44
N GLN A 84 -4.11 -26.70 27.84
CA GLN A 84 -3.63 -27.09 26.52
C GLN A 84 -4.44 -26.43 25.40
N GLY A 85 -3.80 -25.59 24.59
CA GLY A 85 -4.32 -25.16 23.29
C GLY A 85 -5.68 -24.44 23.31
N GLY A 86 -6.01 -23.88 22.16
CA GLY A 86 -7.26 -23.22 21.83
C GLY A 86 -7.19 -22.86 20.35
N ASN A 87 -8.31 -22.93 19.64
CA ASN A 87 -8.28 -22.67 18.20
C ASN A 87 -9.19 -21.51 17.83
N VAL A 88 -8.72 -20.72 16.88
CA VAL A 88 -9.51 -19.67 16.26
C VAL A 88 -9.46 -19.88 14.75
N GLU A 89 -10.62 -20.08 14.15
CA GLU A 89 -10.79 -20.20 12.70
C GLU A 89 -11.68 -19.06 12.20
N LEU A 90 -11.09 -18.19 11.39
CA LEU A 90 -11.78 -17.11 10.69
C LEU A 90 -11.78 -17.39 9.20
N ASP A 91 -12.98 -17.46 8.64
CA ASP A 91 -13.24 -17.61 7.21
C ASP A 91 -13.96 -16.35 6.73
N GLY A 92 -13.17 -15.37 6.32
CA GLY A 92 -13.59 -14.05 5.84
C GLY A 92 -13.56 -14.01 4.31
N ALA A 93 -14.63 -14.38 3.61
CA ALA A 93 -14.56 -14.64 2.16
C ALA A 93 -13.87 -13.52 1.34
N PHE A 94 -14.11 -12.24 1.69
CA PHE A 94 -13.50 -11.11 1.00
C PHE A 94 -12.56 -10.29 1.89
N LEU A 95 -12.99 -9.92 3.09
CA LEU A 95 -12.26 -8.89 3.85
C LEU A 95 -12.35 -9.12 5.35
N THR A 96 -11.20 -9.04 6.00
CA THR A 96 -11.06 -9.00 7.46
C THR A 96 -10.38 -7.70 7.87
N ILE A 97 -11.02 -6.92 8.76
CA ILE A 97 -10.55 -5.62 9.23
C ILE A 97 -10.41 -5.65 10.75
N LEU A 98 -9.24 -5.24 11.27
CA LEU A 98 -9.03 -4.98 12.69
C LEU A 98 -8.59 -3.52 12.90
N ARG A 99 -9.30 -2.81 13.78
CA ARG A 99 -9.06 -1.39 14.05
C ARG A 99 -9.15 -1.05 15.53
N ARG A 100 -8.52 0.08 15.88
CA ARG A 100 -8.56 0.73 17.20
C ARG A 100 -8.41 -0.25 18.38
N GLY A 101 -7.27 -0.95 18.45
CA GLY A 101 -6.96 -1.85 19.56
C GLY A 101 -7.67 -3.21 19.52
N SER A 102 -8.22 -3.60 18.37
CA SER A 102 -8.90 -4.89 18.24
C SER A 102 -7.93 -6.06 18.14
N GLY A 103 -8.38 -7.28 18.43
CA GLY A 103 -7.47 -8.41 18.44
C GLY A 103 -8.10 -9.76 18.17
N ILE A 104 -7.26 -10.65 17.64
CA ILE A 104 -7.56 -12.08 17.48
C ILE A 104 -6.45 -12.85 18.20
N GLN A 105 -6.82 -13.75 19.12
CA GLN A 105 -5.84 -14.31 20.05
C GLN A 105 -6.04 -15.80 20.36
N THR A 106 -4.93 -16.54 20.42
CA THR A 106 -4.84 -17.92 20.93
C THR A 106 -3.66 -18.05 21.88
N ASN A 107 -3.54 -17.12 22.83
CA ASN A 107 -2.41 -17.02 23.74
C ASN A 107 -2.48 -18.06 24.87
N ALA A 108 -1.32 -18.56 25.30
CA ALA A 108 -1.18 -19.47 26.43
C ALA A 108 -0.38 -18.84 27.57
N GLN A 109 -0.94 -18.81 28.78
CA GLN A 109 -0.22 -18.27 29.95
C GLN A 109 0.28 -19.38 30.90
N GLY A 110 -0.21 -20.62 30.72
CA GLY A 110 0.27 -21.78 31.46
C GLY A 110 1.57 -22.38 30.91
N GLY A 111 1.89 -23.60 31.34
CA GLY A 111 3.05 -24.37 30.89
C GLY A 111 2.88 -25.06 29.52
N PHE A 112 1.90 -24.63 28.72
CA PHE A 112 1.52 -25.26 27.45
C PHE A 112 1.72 -24.33 26.27
N PRO A 113 1.93 -24.88 25.06
CA PRO A 113 2.10 -24.08 23.87
C PRO A 113 0.92 -23.16 23.57
N GLY A 114 1.20 -22.05 22.88
CA GLY A 114 0.17 -21.21 22.27
C GLY A 114 -0.74 -22.03 21.34
N GLY A 115 -1.98 -21.58 21.17
CA GLY A 115 -2.98 -22.25 20.34
C GLY A 115 -2.76 -22.07 18.83
N ASN A 116 -3.69 -22.61 18.03
CA ASN A 116 -3.64 -22.52 16.58
C ASN A 116 -4.65 -21.51 16.05
N MET A 117 -4.24 -20.72 15.07
CA MET A 117 -5.08 -19.76 14.40
C MET A 117 -5.01 -19.98 12.90
N ILE A 118 -6.18 -20.08 12.28
CA ILE A 118 -6.35 -20.12 10.82
C ILE A 118 -7.20 -18.93 10.42
N LEU A 119 -6.66 -18.06 9.57
CA LEU A 119 -7.36 -16.90 9.03
C LEU A 119 -7.31 -16.97 7.51
N ASN A 120 -8.45 -17.25 6.90
CA ASN A 120 -8.62 -17.23 5.45
C ASN A 120 -9.37 -15.96 5.09
N THR A 121 -8.78 -15.11 4.25
CA THR A 121 -9.45 -13.92 3.73
C THR A 121 -8.89 -13.50 2.39
N THR A 122 -9.64 -12.83 1.52
CA THR A 122 -9.03 -12.29 0.30
C THR A 122 -8.08 -11.14 0.65
N LEU A 123 -8.50 -10.24 1.53
CA LEU A 123 -7.70 -9.13 2.05
C LEU A 123 -7.73 -9.08 3.58
N LEU A 124 -6.58 -8.82 4.19
CA LEU A 124 -6.43 -8.56 5.61
C LEU A 124 -5.94 -7.13 5.83
N VAL A 125 -6.70 -6.34 6.59
CA VAL A 125 -6.32 -4.98 6.97
C VAL A 125 -6.32 -4.89 8.49
N ALA A 126 -5.18 -4.60 9.09
CA ALA A 126 -5.11 -4.37 10.54
C ALA A 126 -4.28 -3.12 10.83
N GLY A 127 -4.85 -2.19 11.59
CA GLY A 127 -4.24 -0.90 11.91
C GLY A 127 -4.52 -0.47 13.34
N GLU A 128 -3.97 0.67 13.76
CA GLU A 128 -4.30 1.31 15.05
C GLU A 128 -4.08 0.36 16.25
N ASN A 129 -2.90 -0.26 16.32
CA ASN A 129 -2.49 -1.19 17.39
C ASN A 129 -3.42 -2.40 17.54
N SER A 130 -3.78 -3.01 16.40
CA SER A 130 -4.63 -4.20 16.39
C SER A 130 -3.81 -5.46 16.10
N ASP A 131 -3.91 -6.46 16.97
CA ASP A 131 -2.94 -7.55 17.00
C ASP A 131 -3.56 -8.93 16.73
N ILE A 132 -2.79 -9.78 16.07
CA ILE A 132 -3.08 -11.19 15.82
C ILE A 132 -2.01 -12.01 16.55
N THR A 133 -2.39 -12.75 17.58
CA THR A 133 -1.42 -13.31 18.54
C THR A 133 -1.67 -14.77 18.89
N ALA A 134 -0.60 -15.56 18.94
CA ALA A 134 -0.57 -16.93 19.44
C ALA A 134 0.65 -17.12 20.36
N ASN A 135 0.84 -16.20 21.30
CA ASN A 135 2.01 -16.13 22.16
C ASN A 135 1.90 -17.09 23.35
N ALA A 136 3.04 -17.42 23.96
CA ALA A 136 3.12 -18.23 25.17
C ALA A 136 4.05 -17.60 26.21
N ILE A 137 3.71 -17.79 27.50
CA ILE A 137 4.55 -17.34 28.61
C ILE A 137 5.59 -18.42 28.97
N ASN A 138 5.13 -19.60 29.40
CA ASN A 138 6.01 -20.66 29.94
C ASN A 138 6.17 -21.86 28.99
N SER A 139 5.99 -21.65 27.69
CA SER A 139 6.06 -22.73 26.69
C SER A 139 6.33 -22.17 25.29
N SER A 140 6.27 -23.00 24.26
CA SER A 140 6.45 -22.54 22.89
C SER A 140 5.28 -21.69 22.40
N GLY A 141 5.56 -20.70 21.55
CA GLY A 141 4.51 -20.00 20.81
C GLY A 141 3.67 -20.97 19.96
N GLY A 142 2.46 -20.54 19.61
CA GLY A 142 1.51 -21.31 18.83
C GLY A 142 1.71 -21.24 17.32
N ARG A 143 0.66 -21.49 16.56
CA ARG A 143 0.69 -21.42 15.10
C ARG A 143 -0.31 -20.40 14.60
N VAL A 144 0.14 -19.45 13.79
CA VAL A 144 -0.72 -18.53 13.05
C VAL A 144 -0.55 -18.81 11.57
N GLN A 145 -1.61 -19.27 10.91
CA GLN A 145 -1.66 -19.44 9.47
C GLN A 145 -2.65 -18.43 8.89
N ILE A 146 -2.17 -17.60 7.97
CA ILE A 146 -2.98 -16.60 7.27
C ILE A 146 -2.90 -16.92 5.79
N THR A 147 -4.04 -17.19 5.17
CA THR A 147 -4.14 -17.33 3.71
C THR A 147 -4.84 -16.09 3.17
N THR A 148 -4.09 -15.26 2.43
CA THR A 148 -4.61 -13.98 1.91
C THR A 148 -3.93 -13.53 0.64
N GLN A 149 -4.66 -12.87 -0.26
CA GLN A 149 -4.04 -12.25 -1.44
C GLN A 149 -3.29 -10.96 -1.09
N GLY A 150 -3.67 -10.30 0.01
CA GLY A 150 -3.01 -9.08 0.47
C GLY A 150 -3.14 -8.85 1.98
N ILE A 151 -2.11 -8.25 2.56
CA ILE A 151 -2.07 -7.84 3.97
C ILE A 151 -1.59 -6.40 4.08
N PHE A 152 -2.29 -5.59 4.87
CA PHE A 152 -2.00 -4.16 5.02
C PHE A 152 -2.06 -3.70 6.47
N GLY A 153 -1.13 -2.83 6.85
CA GLY A 153 -1.06 -2.18 8.17
C GLY A 153 -0.47 -3.04 9.30
N THR A 154 -0.36 -4.35 9.10
CA THR A 154 0.25 -5.29 10.04
C THR A 154 1.30 -6.17 9.36
N GLU A 155 2.23 -6.69 10.14
CA GLU A 155 3.26 -7.62 9.70
C GLU A 155 3.66 -8.54 10.85
N PHE A 156 4.34 -9.63 10.52
CA PHE A 156 4.97 -10.47 11.51
C PHE A 156 6.07 -9.73 12.25
N ARG A 157 6.04 -9.78 13.59
CA ARG A 157 7.12 -9.28 14.45
C ARG A 157 7.43 -10.26 15.57
N ASN A 158 8.66 -10.23 16.07
CA ASN A 158 9.10 -11.07 17.20
C ASN A 158 8.77 -10.46 18.58
N GLN A 159 8.04 -9.35 18.61
CA GLN A 159 7.60 -8.66 19.82
C GLN A 159 6.41 -7.78 19.48
N LEU A 160 5.50 -7.60 20.45
CA LEU A 160 4.44 -6.60 20.34
C LEU A 160 5.04 -5.19 20.31
N THR A 161 4.48 -4.34 19.45
CA THR A 161 4.83 -2.93 19.31
C THR A 161 3.55 -2.09 19.37
N PRO A 162 3.62 -0.76 19.52
CA PRO A 162 2.43 0.10 19.41
C PRO A 162 1.78 0.11 18.01
N ARG A 163 2.32 -0.63 17.03
CA ARG A 163 1.72 -0.88 15.72
C ARG A 163 1.00 -2.21 15.73
N SER A 164 0.16 -2.47 14.75
CA SER A 164 -0.50 -3.77 14.57
C SER A 164 0.52 -4.87 14.26
N ASN A 165 0.49 -5.98 15.00
CA ASN A 165 1.46 -7.07 14.90
C ASN A 165 0.78 -8.43 14.65
N ILE A 166 1.51 -9.32 13.98
CA ILE A 166 1.22 -10.75 13.96
C ILE A 166 2.34 -11.45 14.74
N THR A 167 2.00 -12.17 15.79
CA THR A 167 3.01 -12.75 16.70
C THR A 167 2.64 -14.18 17.12
N ALA A 168 3.67 -15.01 17.28
CA ALA A 168 3.57 -16.35 17.88
C ALA A 168 4.84 -16.59 18.72
N THR A 169 5.11 -15.71 19.68
CA THR A 169 6.36 -15.66 20.43
C THR A 169 6.29 -16.39 21.77
N SER A 170 7.44 -16.64 22.39
CA SER A 170 7.54 -17.19 23.75
C SER A 170 8.36 -16.26 24.65
N GLU A 171 7.95 -16.11 25.91
CA GLU A 171 8.78 -15.42 26.93
C GLU A 171 10.02 -16.25 27.33
N LEU A 172 10.05 -17.55 27.04
CA LEU A 172 11.22 -18.40 27.27
C LEU A 172 12.40 -18.08 26.32
N GLY A 173 12.13 -17.37 25.23
CA GLY A 173 13.15 -17.03 24.24
C GLY A 173 12.70 -17.25 22.80
N ARG A 174 13.53 -16.82 21.86
CA ARG A 174 13.22 -16.86 20.43
C ARG A 174 13.19 -18.28 19.88
N GLU A 175 13.99 -19.18 20.46
CA GLU A 175 14.06 -20.61 20.14
C GLU A 175 12.76 -21.36 20.47
N PHE A 176 11.93 -20.80 21.35
CA PHE A 176 10.60 -21.31 21.67
C PHE A 176 9.50 -20.58 20.90
N SER A 177 9.83 -19.69 19.95
CA SER A 177 8.81 -19.07 19.10
C SER A 177 8.09 -20.13 18.26
N GLY A 178 6.79 -19.93 18.12
CA GLY A 178 5.95 -20.70 17.23
C GLY A 178 6.08 -20.27 15.77
N VAL A 179 5.09 -20.65 14.96
CA VAL A 179 5.14 -20.47 13.51
C VAL A 179 4.10 -19.44 13.06
N VAL A 180 4.54 -18.45 12.30
CA VAL A 180 3.66 -17.56 11.54
C VAL A 180 3.86 -17.84 10.06
N ALA A 181 2.83 -18.36 9.40
CA ALA A 181 2.81 -18.69 7.98
C ALA A 181 1.81 -17.79 7.26
N ILE A 182 2.30 -16.91 6.39
CA ILE A 182 1.46 -16.08 5.51
C ILE A 182 1.55 -16.68 4.11
N ILE A 183 0.42 -17.15 3.61
CA ILE A 183 0.29 -17.87 2.34
C ILE A 183 -0.51 -16.99 1.38
N SER A 184 0.17 -16.48 0.36
CA SER A 184 -0.48 -15.74 -0.72
C SER A 184 -0.70 -16.66 -1.93
N PRO A 185 -1.96 -16.90 -2.36
CA PRO A 185 -2.21 -17.66 -3.58
C PRO A 185 -1.56 -16.95 -4.77
N ASP A 186 -0.78 -17.66 -5.58
CA ASP A 186 -0.15 -17.08 -6.78
C ASP A 186 -1.23 -16.54 -7.74
N VAL A 187 -1.19 -15.23 -7.99
CA VAL A 187 -1.87 -14.62 -9.13
C VAL A 187 -0.94 -14.76 -10.33
N ASN A 188 -1.36 -15.48 -11.38
CA ASN A 188 -0.55 -15.60 -12.60
C ASN A 188 -0.54 -14.26 -13.35
N PRO A 189 0.58 -13.49 -13.34
CA PRO A 189 0.63 -12.15 -13.94
C PRO A 189 0.60 -12.19 -15.48
N THR A 190 0.76 -13.36 -16.09
CA THR A 190 0.68 -13.50 -17.56
C THR A 190 -0.74 -13.42 -18.10
N SER A 191 -1.76 -13.49 -17.25
CA SER A 191 -3.18 -13.42 -17.65
C SER A 191 -3.61 -12.04 -18.17
N GLY A 192 -2.79 -11.00 -17.98
CA GLY A 192 -3.01 -9.64 -18.48
C GLY A 192 -2.12 -9.23 -19.66
N LEU A 193 -1.22 -10.11 -20.10
CA LEU A 193 -0.40 -9.89 -21.29
C LEU A 193 -1.23 -10.28 -22.51
N THR A 194 -1.85 -9.28 -23.15
CA THR A 194 -2.33 -9.44 -24.52
C THR A 194 -1.10 -9.50 -25.42
N ASP A 195 -0.94 -10.57 -26.19
CA ASP A 195 0.12 -10.65 -27.19
C ASP A 195 -0.01 -9.47 -28.17
N LEU A 196 1.05 -8.66 -28.25
CA LEU A 196 1.14 -7.66 -29.31
C LEU A 196 1.15 -8.43 -30.65
N PRO A 197 0.33 -8.04 -31.65
CA PRO A 197 0.35 -8.70 -32.95
C PRO A 197 1.78 -8.69 -33.52
N GLU A 198 2.31 -9.88 -33.81
CA GLU A 198 3.71 -10.11 -34.24
C GLU A 198 4.10 -9.32 -35.50
N SER A 199 3.12 -8.82 -36.25
CA SER A 199 3.33 -7.87 -37.35
C SER A 199 2.65 -6.54 -37.05
N PRO A 200 3.40 -5.47 -36.73
CA PRO A 200 2.89 -4.11 -36.81
C PRO A 200 2.25 -3.90 -38.19
N VAL A 201 1.04 -3.36 -38.24
CA VAL A 201 0.41 -2.99 -39.51
C VAL A 201 1.29 -1.93 -40.16
N ASP A 202 1.84 -2.23 -41.34
CA ASP A 202 2.63 -1.29 -42.12
C ASP A 202 1.71 -0.19 -42.67
N VAL A 203 1.57 0.88 -41.87
CA VAL A 203 0.78 2.07 -42.19
C VAL A 203 1.28 2.78 -43.46
N SER A 204 2.52 2.51 -43.91
CA SER A 204 3.06 3.02 -45.18
C SER A 204 2.27 2.50 -46.40
N ARG A 205 1.57 1.37 -46.26
CA ARG A 205 0.73 0.77 -47.32
C ARG A 205 -0.74 1.21 -47.25
N LEU A 206 -1.14 1.84 -46.14
CA LEU A 206 -2.48 2.41 -45.95
C LEU A 206 -2.54 3.91 -46.29
N LEU A 207 -1.39 4.54 -46.51
CA LEU A 207 -1.32 5.83 -47.20
C LEU A 207 -1.64 5.59 -48.68
N GLY A 208 -2.89 5.86 -49.07
CA GLY A 208 -3.24 5.97 -50.48
C GLY A 208 -2.27 6.94 -51.14
N THR A 209 -1.59 6.50 -52.19
CA THR A 209 -0.76 7.36 -53.03
C THR A 209 -1.58 8.58 -53.43
N GLY A 210 -1.28 9.72 -52.79
CA GLY A 210 -1.87 11.00 -53.11
C GLY A 210 -1.73 11.28 -54.60
N CYS A 211 -2.79 11.87 -55.16
CA CYS A 211 -2.99 12.21 -56.56
C CYS A 211 -1.71 12.37 -57.39
N SER A 212 -1.66 11.68 -58.53
CA SER A 212 -0.79 12.07 -59.65
C SER A 212 -1.06 13.54 -59.98
N PRO A 213 -0.04 14.38 -60.23
CA PRO A 213 -0.24 15.78 -60.59
C PRO A 213 -0.85 15.84 -62.00
N GLN A 214 -2.18 15.74 -62.06
CA GLN A 214 -2.92 16.16 -63.23
C GLN A 214 -3.12 17.67 -63.09
N THR A 215 -2.40 18.44 -63.89
CA THR A 215 -2.57 19.87 -64.08
C THR A 215 -3.94 20.14 -64.74
N ILE A 216 -5.03 20.08 -63.95
CA ILE A 216 -6.40 20.30 -64.45
C ILE A 216 -7.02 21.60 -63.90
N SER A 217 -6.30 22.37 -63.09
CA SER A 217 -6.88 23.59 -62.52
C SER A 217 -5.87 24.71 -62.44
N SER A 218 -6.22 25.84 -63.08
CA SER A 218 -5.53 27.12 -62.92
C SER A 218 -6.42 28.05 -62.11
N PHE A 219 -5.86 28.62 -61.04
CA PHE A 219 -6.50 29.66 -60.25
C PHE A 219 -5.89 31.02 -60.62
N THR A 220 -6.71 31.95 -61.10
CA THR A 220 -6.27 33.31 -61.44
C THR A 220 -7.00 34.31 -60.54
N MET A 221 -6.24 35.05 -59.72
CA MET A 221 -6.77 36.19 -58.95
C MET A 221 -6.74 37.44 -59.82
N THR A 222 -7.89 38.05 -60.05
CA THR A 222 -8.04 39.29 -60.83
C THR A 222 -8.17 40.54 -59.95
N GLY A 223 -7.62 40.52 -58.73
CA GLY A 223 -7.71 41.63 -57.77
C GLY A 223 -6.36 42.27 -57.45
N ARG A 224 -6.36 43.54 -57.04
CA ARG A 224 -5.14 44.31 -56.66
C ARG A 224 -4.60 44.00 -55.25
N GLY A 225 -4.88 42.83 -54.71
CA GLY A 225 -4.67 42.50 -53.29
C GLY A 225 -3.43 41.66 -52.93
N GLY A 226 -2.74 41.08 -53.92
CA GLY A 226 -1.61 40.17 -53.68
C GLY A 226 -2.01 38.84 -53.02
N LEU A 227 -1.13 37.84 -53.11
CA LEU A 227 -1.27 36.57 -52.39
C LEU A 227 -0.75 36.74 -50.96
N PRO A 228 -1.43 36.19 -49.93
CA PRO A 228 -0.84 36.13 -48.60
C PRO A 228 0.46 35.31 -48.64
N PRO A 229 1.50 35.71 -47.89
CA PRO A 229 2.78 35.00 -47.87
C PRO A 229 2.57 33.56 -47.37
N SER A 230 3.31 32.64 -47.98
CA SER A 230 3.30 31.24 -47.58
C SER A 230 3.97 31.07 -46.22
N PRO A 231 3.66 30.01 -45.45
CA PRO A 231 4.29 29.74 -44.15
C PRO A 231 5.82 29.58 -44.20
N THR A 232 6.39 29.40 -45.39
CA THR A 232 7.82 29.28 -45.66
C THR A 232 8.47 30.57 -46.15
N ASP A 233 7.71 31.62 -46.39
CA ASP A 233 8.27 32.92 -46.77
C ASP A 233 8.95 33.58 -45.57
N LEU A 234 10.08 34.23 -45.84
CA LEU A 234 10.83 34.98 -44.85
C LEU A 234 9.96 36.13 -44.33
N LEU A 235 9.79 36.21 -43.00
CA LEU A 235 9.01 37.27 -42.35
C LEU A 235 9.57 38.65 -42.71
N ASP A 236 8.84 39.37 -43.54
CA ASP A 236 9.10 40.78 -43.81
C ASP A 236 8.62 41.62 -42.61
N ARG A 237 9.51 42.40 -42.00
CA ARG A 237 9.26 43.13 -40.73
C ARG A 237 8.46 44.42 -40.91
N THR A 238 8.00 44.72 -42.12
CA THR A 238 7.14 45.88 -42.37
C THR A 238 5.67 45.54 -42.12
N ARG A 239 5.31 45.34 -40.84
CA ARG A 239 3.90 45.41 -40.43
C ARG A 239 3.46 46.86 -40.48
N VAL A 240 2.64 47.21 -41.46
CA VAL A 240 1.80 48.42 -41.37
C VAL A 240 0.77 48.14 -40.27
N LEU A 241 0.79 48.94 -39.20
CA LEU A 241 -0.21 48.86 -38.15
C LEU A 241 -1.60 49.09 -38.80
N PRO A 242 -2.58 48.20 -38.59
CA PRO A 242 -3.96 48.56 -38.88
C PRO A 242 -4.36 49.68 -37.92
N ASP A 243 -4.80 50.80 -38.48
CA ASP A 243 -5.40 51.92 -37.74
C ASP A 243 -6.71 51.43 -37.11
N LEU A 244 -6.73 51.34 -35.78
CA LEU A 244 -7.88 50.87 -34.99
C LEU A 244 -8.81 52.01 -34.55
N GLY A 245 -8.71 53.20 -35.15
CA GLY A 245 -9.55 54.34 -34.82
C GLY A 245 -9.06 55.11 -33.59
N PRO A 246 -9.66 56.28 -33.30
CA PRO A 246 -9.14 57.21 -32.32
C PRO A 246 -9.20 56.66 -30.90
N GLU A 247 -8.09 56.85 -30.19
CA GLU A 247 -7.87 56.46 -28.80
C GLU A 247 -8.92 57.11 -27.89
N SER A 248 -9.66 56.29 -27.13
CA SER A 248 -10.52 56.81 -26.07
C SER A 248 -9.63 57.17 -24.88
N GLU A 249 -9.65 58.45 -24.47
CA GLU A 249 -8.93 58.94 -23.29
C GLU A 249 -9.38 58.19 -22.04
N ILE A 250 -8.55 57.26 -21.57
CA ILE A 250 -8.63 56.73 -20.21
C ILE A 250 -7.70 57.62 -19.38
N SER A 251 -8.30 58.53 -18.61
CA SER A 251 -7.59 59.28 -17.58
C SER A 251 -7.26 58.34 -16.43
N ASP A 252 -6.00 57.95 -16.28
CA ASP A 252 -5.47 57.40 -15.03
C ASP A 252 -4.43 58.35 -14.43
N PRO A 253 -4.41 58.51 -13.09
CA PRO A 253 -3.75 59.60 -12.40
C PRO A 253 -2.23 59.43 -12.34
N GLU A 254 -1.55 60.56 -12.30
CA GLU A 254 -0.11 60.73 -12.17
C GLU A 254 0.50 59.95 -10.99
N GLY A 255 1.68 59.36 -11.23
CA GLY A 255 2.74 59.33 -10.22
C GLY A 255 3.42 57.97 -10.00
N ALA A 256 4.45 57.68 -10.81
CA ALA A 256 5.72 57.14 -10.31
C ALA A 256 6.74 57.11 -11.45
N SER A 257 7.73 58.00 -11.38
CA SER A 257 8.93 57.95 -12.20
C SER A 257 9.75 56.71 -11.82
N ASP A 258 10.00 55.82 -12.77
CA ASP A 258 11.08 54.83 -12.62
C ASP A 258 12.26 55.20 -13.52
N SER A 259 13.39 55.39 -12.86
CA SER A 259 14.63 55.87 -13.43
C SER A 259 15.37 54.70 -14.06
N GLY A 260 15.85 54.90 -15.29
CA GLY A 260 16.52 53.86 -16.06
C GLY A 260 17.67 53.17 -15.32
N ALA A 261 17.57 51.85 -15.24
CA ALA A 261 18.73 50.97 -15.13
C ALA A 261 18.67 49.98 -16.29
N ARG A 262 19.48 50.23 -17.32
CA ARG A 262 19.77 49.30 -18.40
C ARG A 262 20.56 48.14 -17.80
N VAL A 263 19.88 47.05 -17.45
CA VAL A 263 20.56 45.80 -17.09
C VAL A 263 20.94 45.09 -18.37
N ASP A 264 22.20 45.27 -18.79
CA ASP A 264 22.81 44.49 -19.85
C ASP A 264 23.00 43.05 -19.32
N ARG A 265 22.00 42.20 -19.52
CA ARG A 265 22.13 40.77 -19.23
C ARG A 265 22.72 40.11 -20.46
N THR A 266 24.04 39.94 -20.46
CA THR A 266 24.68 38.89 -21.26
C THR A 266 24.01 37.58 -20.88
N SER A 267 23.15 37.07 -21.75
CA SER A 267 22.50 35.77 -21.54
C SER A 267 23.60 34.71 -21.58
N ALA A 268 24.07 34.28 -20.40
CA ALA A 268 24.74 33.00 -20.31
C ALA A 268 23.81 31.94 -20.93
N PRO A 269 24.32 31.01 -21.76
CA PRO A 269 23.48 29.96 -22.31
C PRO A 269 22.79 29.21 -21.18
N LEU A 270 21.48 29.00 -21.31
CA LEU A 270 20.73 28.18 -20.38
C LEU A 270 21.23 26.74 -20.53
N VAL A 271 21.87 26.19 -19.50
CA VAL A 271 22.35 24.81 -19.48
C VAL A 271 21.56 24.02 -18.45
N GLU A 272 21.12 22.81 -18.84
CA GLU A 272 20.35 21.93 -17.97
C GLU A 272 21.19 21.44 -16.79
N ALA A 273 20.57 21.41 -15.60
CA ALA A 273 21.21 20.85 -14.42
C ALA A 273 21.27 19.33 -14.50
N THR A 274 22.46 18.76 -14.31
CA THR A 274 22.69 17.31 -14.31
C THR A 274 22.74 16.70 -12.90
N GLY A 275 22.61 17.52 -11.86
CA GLY A 275 22.56 17.06 -10.47
C GLY A 275 21.99 18.10 -9.49
N TRP A 276 21.88 17.70 -8.23
CA TRP A 276 21.48 18.58 -7.13
C TRP A 276 22.29 18.26 -5.87
N VAL A 277 22.60 19.29 -5.09
CA VAL A 277 23.32 19.18 -3.82
C VAL A 277 22.52 19.89 -2.74
N ARG A 278 22.49 19.29 -1.54
CA ARG A 278 21.88 19.91 -0.36
C ARG A 278 22.95 20.63 0.45
N GLN A 279 22.79 21.92 0.65
CA GLN A 279 23.68 22.75 1.47
C GLN A 279 23.47 22.47 2.97
N SER A 280 24.41 22.92 3.80
CA SER A 280 24.39 22.72 5.25
C SER A 280 23.23 23.41 5.97
N ASP A 281 22.61 24.41 5.33
CA ASP A 281 21.39 25.09 5.78
C ASP A 281 20.09 24.36 5.34
N GLY A 282 20.23 23.25 4.60
CA GLY A 282 19.13 22.42 4.13
C GLY A 282 18.56 22.81 2.76
N ALA A 283 19.05 23.88 2.13
CA ALA A 283 18.63 24.31 0.79
C ALA A 283 19.16 23.35 -0.29
N VAL A 284 18.34 23.06 -1.30
CA VAL A 284 18.73 22.23 -2.45
C VAL A 284 19.11 23.14 -3.61
N VAL A 285 20.32 22.98 -4.14
CA VAL A 285 20.82 23.75 -5.30
C VAL A 285 21.08 22.80 -6.45
N LEU A 286 20.57 23.15 -7.63
CA LEU A 286 20.81 22.43 -8.88
C LEU A 286 22.21 22.78 -9.40
N VAL A 287 23.01 21.76 -9.70
CA VAL A 287 24.41 21.92 -10.14
C VAL A 287 24.66 21.11 -11.42
N MET A 288 25.69 21.49 -12.18
CA MET A 288 26.23 20.63 -13.21
C MET A 288 27.28 19.71 -12.58
N ALA A 289 27.10 18.40 -12.68
CA ALA A 289 28.13 17.44 -12.30
C ALA A 289 29.21 17.43 -13.38
N GLU A 290 30.37 18.04 -13.12
CA GLU A 290 31.57 17.77 -13.92
C GLU A 290 31.94 16.30 -13.73
N ALA A 291 31.96 15.54 -14.81
CA ALA A 291 32.45 14.17 -14.79
C ALA A 291 33.94 14.19 -14.44
N THR A 292 34.28 13.99 -13.16
CA THR A 292 35.66 13.74 -12.74
C THR A 292 36.08 12.39 -13.31
N ARG A 293 36.80 12.43 -14.43
CA ARG A 293 37.56 11.30 -14.97
C ARG A 293 38.61 10.94 -13.92
N SER A 294 38.40 9.84 -13.20
CA SER A 294 39.38 9.34 -12.23
C SER A 294 40.56 8.72 -12.97
N ASP A 295 41.56 9.53 -13.31
CA ASP A 295 42.90 9.03 -13.63
C ASP A 295 43.57 8.59 -12.32
N VAL A 296 43.16 7.41 -11.82
CA VAL A 296 43.88 6.69 -10.77
C VAL A 296 44.49 5.46 -11.42
N TRP A 297 45.74 5.62 -11.86
CA TRP A 297 46.63 4.51 -12.14
C TRP A 297 46.89 3.75 -10.83
N GLN A 298 46.36 2.53 -10.71
CA GLN A 298 46.81 1.58 -9.69
C GLN A 298 48.06 0.86 -10.21
N PRO A 299 49.19 0.86 -9.47
CA PRO A 299 50.32 0.02 -9.82
C PRO A 299 49.96 -1.46 -9.58
N LEU A 300 50.27 -2.30 -10.57
CA LEU A 300 50.17 -3.75 -10.50
C LEU A 300 51.04 -4.27 -9.35
N GLY A 301 50.42 -4.98 -8.41
CA GLY A 301 51.12 -5.71 -7.35
C GLY A 301 52.04 -6.76 -7.97
N GLY A 302 53.33 -6.69 -7.63
CA GLY A 302 54.32 -7.66 -8.03
C GLY A 302 54.07 -9.02 -7.39
N CYS A 303 54.13 -10.07 -8.20
CA CYS A 303 54.31 -11.43 -7.74
C CYS A 303 55.70 -11.54 -7.09
N GLY A 304 55.75 -11.88 -5.80
CA GLY A 304 56.96 -12.39 -5.16
C GLY A 304 56.95 -13.91 -5.24
N GLU A 305 57.98 -14.46 -5.90
CA GLU A 305 58.36 -15.86 -5.84
C GLU A 305 59.17 -16.09 -4.55
N ASP A 306 58.73 -17.08 -3.76
CA ASP A 306 59.44 -18.01 -2.86
C ASP A 306 58.60 -18.38 -1.62
#